data_AF-A0A182N7E2-F1
#
_entry.id   AF-A0A182N7E2-F1
#
_cell.length_a   1.000
_cell.length_b   1.000
_cell.length_c   1.000
_cell.angle_alpha   90.00
_cell.angle_beta   90.00
_cell.angle_gamma   90.00
#
_symmetry.space_group_name_H-M   'P 1'
#
loop_
_entity.id
_entity.type
_entity.pdbx_description
1 polymer ?
#
loop_
_entity_poly.entity_id
_entity_poly.type
_entity_poly.pdbx_seq_one_letter_code
_entity_poly.pdbx_strand_id
1 'polypeptide(L)'
;MESRMTRSTNIQLRKMATILESEPDIALSIVKGPQQVFWRNMAKELNALGPPVKDAYSWKKAWADYKCTLKKRITQYNADIEGGQQYPRPLNPIHRRVAKLLSLEIKKGRTTVGGGQEVESEEDDDEMEELADNSKSNDSAFDAEDHTHSSSATKSPKKESTDDDPVASQTDSLYAINACQQRLERLPNITIKKQGPTDPLENGTQGEANTLEGRRSSYRNFNKRAKEENFQKAMEINQALVSVAKMSATYQKELSSQLVRLNKSTESMIEAQQELTKNVKEMTGALRDLIDVFKAK
;
A
#
# COMPACT_ATOMS: atom_id res chain seq x y z
N MET A 1 -1.52 -10.77 -33.75
CA MET A 1 -1.28 -10.78 -32.29
C MET A 1 -1.41 -9.35 -31.82
N GLU A 2 -2.58 -8.96 -31.32
CA GLU A 2 -2.80 -7.62 -30.78
C GLU A 2 -1.94 -7.45 -29.54
N SER A 3 -0.97 -6.55 -29.62
CA SER A 3 -0.15 -6.17 -28.48
C SER A 3 -1.11 -5.61 -27.43
N ARG A 4 -1.33 -6.36 -26.34
CA ARG A 4 -2.18 -5.88 -25.24
C ARG A 4 -1.59 -4.55 -24.79
N MET A 5 -2.23 -3.44 -25.12
CA MET A 5 -1.89 -2.12 -24.61
C MET A 5 -2.14 -2.15 -23.09
N THR A 6 -1.21 -2.69 -22.32
CA THR A 6 -1.33 -2.87 -20.87
C THR A 6 -1.16 -1.56 -20.11
N ARG A 7 -0.78 -0.50 -20.81
CA ARG A 7 -0.46 0.80 -20.23
C ARG A 7 -1.67 1.72 -20.25
N SER A 8 -2.01 2.27 -19.09
CA SER A 8 -3.09 3.25 -18.94
C SER A 8 -2.81 4.48 -19.79
N THR A 9 -3.82 4.98 -20.51
CA THR A 9 -3.68 6.17 -21.35
C THR A 9 -3.61 7.44 -20.51
N ASN A 10 -3.14 8.53 -21.10
CA ASN A 10 -3.09 9.82 -20.41
C ASN A 10 -4.50 10.34 -20.04
N ILE A 11 -5.50 10.07 -20.88
CA ILE A 11 -6.91 10.43 -20.63
C ILE A 11 -7.45 9.66 -19.42
N GLN A 12 -7.21 8.33 -19.38
CA GLN A 12 -7.59 7.50 -18.22
C GLN A 12 -6.89 7.98 -16.94
N LEU A 13 -5.60 8.33 -17.02
CA LEU A 13 -4.85 8.82 -15.87
C LEU A 13 -5.38 10.17 -15.36
N ARG A 14 -5.75 11.11 -16.24
CA ARG A 14 -6.39 12.38 -15.87
C ARG A 14 -7.70 12.14 -15.14
N LYS A 15 -8.59 11.32 -15.73
CA LYS A 15 -9.88 10.99 -15.11
C LYS A 15 -9.68 10.31 -13.75
N MET A 16 -8.70 9.42 -13.64
CA MET A 16 -8.37 8.74 -12.39
C MET A 16 -7.94 9.73 -11.30
N ALA A 17 -7.10 10.71 -11.64
CA ALA A 17 -6.70 11.77 -10.72
C ALA A 17 -7.91 12.59 -10.24
N THR A 18 -8.82 12.97 -11.14
CA THR A 18 -10.06 13.70 -10.78
C THR A 18 -10.94 12.92 -9.80
N ILE A 19 -11.18 11.63 -10.05
CA ILE A 19 -11.98 10.80 -9.13
C ILE A 19 -11.28 10.66 -7.76
N LEU A 20 -9.95 10.57 -7.74
CA LEU A 20 -9.17 10.41 -6.51
C LEU A 20 -9.03 11.71 -5.71
N GLU A 21 -9.21 12.87 -6.33
CA GLU A 21 -9.27 14.15 -5.63
C GLU A 21 -10.57 14.36 -4.86
N SER A 22 -11.68 13.80 -5.35
CA SER A 22 -12.93 13.80 -4.58
C SER A 22 -12.88 12.91 -3.34
N GLU A 23 -11.93 11.97 -3.27
CA GLU A 23 -11.81 11.00 -2.18
C GLU A 23 -10.34 10.80 -1.77
N PRO A 24 -9.72 11.82 -1.14
CA PRO A 24 -8.28 11.86 -0.88
C PRO A 24 -7.82 10.75 0.07
N ASP A 25 -8.66 10.32 1.01
CA ASP A 25 -8.30 9.29 1.98
C ASP A 25 -8.06 7.92 1.31
N ILE A 26 -8.80 7.62 0.24
CA ILE A 26 -8.59 6.41 -0.56
C ILE A 26 -7.34 6.57 -1.43
N ALA A 27 -7.13 7.75 -2.01
CA ALA A 27 -5.95 8.07 -2.83
C ALA A 27 -4.64 7.89 -2.04
N LEU A 28 -4.63 8.37 -0.80
CA LEU A 28 -3.53 8.27 0.16
C LEU A 28 -3.43 6.90 0.82
N SER A 29 -4.43 6.02 0.63
CA SER A 29 -4.51 4.69 1.23
C SER A 29 -4.56 4.74 2.78
N ILE A 30 -5.16 5.80 3.33
CA ILE A 30 -5.36 6.01 4.77
C ILE A 30 -6.57 5.21 5.26
N VAL A 31 -7.64 5.13 4.44
CA VAL A 31 -8.87 4.40 4.80
C VAL A 31 -8.58 2.92 5.04
N LYS A 32 -8.84 2.46 6.26
CA LYS A 32 -8.88 1.02 6.60
C LYS A 32 -10.32 0.54 6.49
N GLY A 33 -10.63 -0.24 5.46
CA GLY A 33 -12.00 -0.74 5.23
C GLY A 33 -12.24 -1.27 3.82
N PRO A 34 -13.48 -1.71 3.52
CA PRO A 34 -13.84 -2.28 2.22
C PRO A 34 -13.90 -1.19 1.13
N GLN A 35 -12.77 -0.94 0.46
CA GLN A 35 -12.68 0.01 -0.66
C GLN A 35 -13.16 -0.58 -2.01
N GLN A 36 -13.63 -1.82 -2.03
CA GLN A 36 -13.87 -2.57 -3.26
C GLN A 36 -14.99 -1.98 -4.13
N VAL A 37 -15.95 -1.29 -3.52
CA VAL A 37 -17.04 -0.63 -4.25
C VAL A 37 -16.51 0.59 -5.01
N PHE A 38 -15.70 1.42 -4.36
CA PHE A 38 -15.06 2.57 -4.97
C PHE A 38 -14.19 2.20 -6.17
N TRP A 39 -13.28 1.23 -5.99
CA TRP A 39 -12.39 0.79 -7.07
C TRP A 39 -13.16 0.13 -8.23
N ARG A 40 -14.31 -0.51 -7.97
CA ARG A 40 -15.19 -1.04 -9.02
C ARG A 40 -15.88 0.06 -9.82
N ASN A 41 -16.39 1.09 -9.15
CA ASN A 41 -17.03 2.22 -9.84
C ASN A 41 -16.03 3.00 -10.68
N MET A 42 -14.85 3.27 -10.12
CA MET A 42 -13.76 3.90 -10.86
C MET A 42 -13.34 3.07 -12.07
N ALA A 43 -13.21 1.75 -11.93
CA ALA A 43 -12.87 0.89 -13.06
C ALA A 43 -13.89 0.99 -14.20
N LYS A 44 -15.20 1.09 -13.90
CA LYS A 44 -16.23 1.30 -14.93
C LYS A 44 -16.03 2.61 -15.68
N GLU A 45 -15.80 3.71 -14.96
CA GLU A 45 -15.56 5.02 -15.57
C GLU A 45 -14.30 5.04 -16.44
N LEU A 46 -13.20 4.45 -15.96
CA LEU A 46 -11.94 4.43 -16.70
C LEU A 46 -11.98 3.51 -17.93
N ASN A 47 -12.67 2.39 -17.83
CA ASN A 47 -12.82 1.45 -18.94
C ASN A 47 -13.76 2.01 -20.04
N ALA A 48 -14.69 2.90 -19.69
CA ALA A 48 -15.54 3.59 -20.65
C ALA A 48 -14.76 4.57 -21.56
N LEU A 49 -13.59 5.04 -21.12
CA LEU A 49 -12.71 5.94 -21.88
C LEU A 49 -11.85 5.22 -22.95
N GLY A 50 -12.05 3.91 -23.11
CA GLY A 50 -11.37 3.10 -24.13
C GLY A 50 -10.28 2.18 -23.56
N PRO A 51 -9.54 1.48 -24.43
CA PRO A 51 -8.48 0.56 -24.02
C PRO A 51 -7.31 1.28 -23.30
N PRO A 52 -6.64 0.63 -22.34
CA PRO A 52 -6.93 -0.68 -21.76
C PRO A 52 -8.14 -0.72 -20.84
N VAL A 53 -8.85 -1.85 -20.93
CA VAL A 53 -9.84 -2.27 -19.94
C VAL A 53 -9.14 -3.06 -18.83
N LYS A 54 -9.29 -2.63 -17.58
CA LYS A 54 -8.68 -3.25 -16.39
C LYS A 54 -9.74 -3.49 -15.32
N ASP A 55 -9.50 -4.47 -14.47
CA ASP A 55 -10.32 -4.71 -13.28
C ASP A 55 -9.97 -3.73 -12.15
N ALA A 56 -10.82 -3.69 -11.12
CA ALA A 56 -10.66 -2.80 -9.98
C ALA A 56 -9.29 -2.95 -9.29
N TYR A 57 -8.79 -4.18 -9.15
CA TYR A 57 -7.50 -4.44 -8.55
C TYR A 57 -6.34 -3.93 -9.43
N SER A 58 -6.39 -4.16 -10.75
CA SER A 58 -5.37 -3.64 -11.67
C SER A 58 -5.35 -2.12 -11.72
N TRP A 59 -6.49 -1.44 -11.62
CA TRP A 59 -6.53 0.02 -11.52
C TRP A 59 -5.94 0.53 -10.21
N LYS A 60 -6.25 -0.13 -9.09
CA LYS A 60 -5.61 0.16 -7.79
C LYS A 60 -4.09 0.01 -7.86
N LYS A 61 -3.61 -1.06 -8.51
CA LYS A 61 -2.18 -1.29 -8.72
C LYS A 61 -1.56 -0.23 -9.64
N ALA A 62 -2.22 0.10 -10.74
CA ALA A 62 -1.76 1.14 -11.67
C ALA A 62 -1.61 2.49 -10.97
N TRP A 63 -2.52 2.84 -10.05
CA TRP A 63 -2.37 4.01 -9.20
C TRP A 63 -1.15 3.91 -8.27
N ALA A 64 -0.95 2.78 -7.61
CA ALA A 64 0.21 2.58 -6.74
C ALA A 64 1.54 2.72 -7.51
N ASP A 65 1.65 2.11 -8.68
CA ASP A 65 2.82 2.20 -9.55
C ASP A 65 3.05 3.65 -10.03
N TYR A 66 1.97 4.34 -10.41
CA TYR A 66 2.03 5.75 -10.78
C TYR A 66 2.52 6.64 -9.64
N LYS A 67 1.99 6.45 -8.41
CA LYS A 67 2.49 7.18 -7.22
C LYS A 67 3.99 6.98 -7.01
N CYS A 68 4.46 5.74 -7.14
CA CYS A 68 5.88 5.41 -6.98
C CYS A 68 6.76 6.10 -8.03
N THR A 69 6.34 6.07 -9.30
CA THR A 69 7.08 6.74 -10.39
C THR A 69 7.06 8.26 -10.25
N LEU A 70 5.93 8.84 -9.85
CA LEU A 70 5.79 10.27 -9.60
C LEU A 70 6.68 10.73 -8.45
N LYS A 71 6.71 10.01 -7.32
CA LYS A 71 7.60 10.33 -6.19
C LYS A 71 9.06 10.38 -6.62
N LYS A 72 9.53 9.36 -7.34
CA LYS A 72 10.90 9.33 -7.90
C LYS A 72 11.17 10.55 -8.79
N ARG A 73 10.21 10.89 -9.65
CA ARG A 73 10.34 12.05 -10.56
C ARG A 73 10.41 13.37 -9.80
N ILE A 74 9.62 13.56 -8.74
CA ILE A 74 9.65 14.77 -7.90
C ILE A 74 10.96 14.85 -7.12
N THR A 75 11.43 13.73 -6.55
CA THR A 75 12.73 13.68 -5.87
C THR A 75 13.86 14.06 -6.81
N GLN A 76 13.87 13.52 -8.04
CA GLN A 76 14.88 13.89 -9.04
C GLN A 76 14.77 15.37 -9.42
N TYR A 77 13.57 15.86 -9.68
CA TYR A 77 13.33 17.27 -10.00
C TYR A 77 13.83 18.21 -8.89
N ASN A 78 13.56 17.88 -7.62
CA ASN A 78 14.05 18.66 -6.48
C ASN A 78 15.58 18.59 -6.36
N ALA A 79 16.18 17.42 -6.58
CA ALA A 79 17.63 17.25 -6.57
C ALA A 79 18.31 18.04 -7.70
N ASP A 80 17.73 18.08 -8.91
CA ASP A 80 18.23 18.86 -10.03
C ASP A 80 18.22 20.36 -9.69
N ILE A 81 17.14 20.84 -9.06
CA ILE A 81 17.04 22.24 -8.59
C ILE A 81 18.08 22.56 -7.53
N GLU A 82 18.27 21.68 -6.53
CA GLU A 82 19.26 21.86 -5.48
C GLU A 82 20.70 21.81 -6.00
N GLY A 83 20.95 20.97 -7.01
CA GLY A 83 22.22 20.87 -7.72
C GLY A 83 22.55 22.08 -8.59
N GLY A 84 21.69 23.11 -8.61
CA GLY A 84 21.88 24.32 -9.40
C GLY A 84 21.64 24.11 -10.89
N GLN A 85 20.96 23.03 -11.28
CA GLN A 85 20.66 22.76 -12.68
C GLN A 85 19.67 23.79 -13.21
N GLN A 86 20.07 24.54 -14.22
CA GLN A 86 19.34 25.70 -14.72
C GLN A 86 17.99 25.32 -15.38
N TYR A 87 17.87 24.08 -15.88
CA TYR A 87 16.68 23.57 -16.56
C TYR A 87 16.39 22.11 -16.14
N PRO A 88 15.77 21.88 -14.96
CA PRO A 88 15.29 20.55 -14.62
C PRO A 88 14.19 20.12 -15.60
N ARG A 89 14.01 18.81 -15.83
CA ARG A 89 12.92 18.32 -16.69
C ARG A 89 11.57 18.75 -16.08
N PRO A 90 10.71 19.45 -16.83
CA PRO A 90 9.48 20.00 -16.28
C PRO A 90 8.51 18.89 -15.81
N LEU A 91 7.79 19.20 -14.73
CA LEU A 91 6.67 18.39 -14.25
C LEU A 91 5.41 18.75 -15.04
N ASN A 92 4.83 17.75 -15.68
CA ASN A 92 3.55 17.85 -16.40
C ASN A 92 2.43 18.32 -15.43
N PRO A 93 1.44 19.11 -15.88
CA PRO A 93 0.30 19.53 -15.05
C PRO A 93 -0.33 18.40 -14.21
N ILE A 94 -0.50 17.20 -14.77
CA ILE A 94 -1.05 16.05 -14.03
C ILE A 94 -0.12 15.58 -12.90
N HIS A 95 1.20 15.70 -13.07
CA HIS A 95 2.17 15.38 -12.02
C HIS A 95 2.02 16.36 -10.86
N ARG A 96 1.84 17.66 -11.14
CA ARG A 96 1.66 18.70 -10.12
C ARG A 96 0.35 18.52 -9.37
N ARG A 97 -0.74 18.25 -10.10
CA ARG A 97 -2.06 18.00 -9.54
C ARG A 97 -2.05 16.80 -8.57
N VAL A 98 -1.45 15.68 -9.00
CA VAL A 98 -1.31 14.51 -8.12
C VAL A 98 -0.28 14.73 -7.00
N ALA A 99 0.77 15.53 -7.22
CA ALA A 99 1.70 15.90 -6.15
C ALA A 99 0.99 16.68 -5.03
N LYS A 100 0.10 17.62 -5.39
CA LYS A 100 -0.75 18.36 -4.45
C LYS A 100 -1.66 17.41 -3.66
N LEU A 101 -2.30 16.45 -4.34
CA LEU A 101 -3.11 15.41 -3.69
C LEU A 101 -2.32 14.55 -2.70
N LEU A 102 -1.04 14.27 -3.00
CA LEU A 102 -0.15 13.46 -2.17
C LEU A 102 0.63 14.26 -1.13
N SER A 103 0.39 15.57 -1.04
CA SER A 103 1.15 16.51 -0.20
C SER A 103 2.67 16.40 -0.41
N LEU A 104 3.11 16.23 -1.66
CA LEU A 104 4.52 16.16 -2.02
C LEU A 104 5.06 17.57 -2.27
N GLU A 105 6.16 17.91 -1.62
CA GLU A 105 6.83 19.20 -1.79
C GLU A 105 7.56 19.25 -3.14
N ILE A 106 7.21 20.23 -3.97
CA ILE A 106 7.90 20.53 -5.24
C ILE A 106 8.65 21.85 -5.04
N LYS A 107 9.97 21.83 -5.16
CA LYS A 107 10.78 23.05 -5.03
C LYS A 107 10.56 23.99 -6.21
N LYS A 108 10.37 25.28 -5.94
CA LYS A 108 10.25 26.30 -7.00
C LYS A 108 11.64 26.48 -7.61
N GLY A 109 11.75 26.21 -8.91
CA GLY A 109 13.00 26.42 -9.63
C GLY A 109 13.34 27.90 -9.70
N ARG A 110 14.62 28.25 -9.56
CA ARG A 110 15.08 29.62 -9.73
C ARG A 110 15.21 29.90 -11.22
N THR A 111 14.15 30.35 -11.87
CA THR A 111 14.23 30.91 -13.22
C THR A 111 14.85 32.30 -13.14
N THR A 112 16.18 32.39 -13.07
CA THR A 112 16.85 33.64 -13.42
C THR A 112 16.81 33.77 -14.94
N VAL A 113 15.68 34.26 -15.47
CA VAL A 113 15.73 35.02 -16.72
C VAL A 113 16.50 36.30 -16.38
N GLY A 114 17.56 36.58 -17.15
CA GLY A 114 18.55 37.58 -16.81
C GLY A 114 17.97 38.94 -16.45
N GLY A 115 18.56 39.57 -15.43
CA GLY A 115 18.36 40.98 -15.11
C GLY A 115 17.22 41.27 -14.14
N GLY A 116 17.53 41.24 -12.84
CA GLY A 116 16.93 42.03 -11.77
C GLY A 116 15.47 42.48 -11.92
N GLN A 117 14.52 41.60 -11.64
CA GLN A 117 13.31 41.95 -10.89
C GLN A 117 12.68 40.67 -10.34
N GLU A 118 12.58 40.58 -9.02
CA GLU A 118 11.80 39.53 -8.36
C GLU A 118 10.32 39.81 -8.66
N VAL A 119 9.78 39.15 -9.68
CA VAL A 119 8.34 39.14 -9.93
C VAL A 119 7.80 37.83 -9.37
N GLU A 120 7.04 37.96 -8.28
CA GLU A 120 6.20 36.90 -7.75
C GLU A 120 5.18 36.51 -8.83
N SER A 121 5.44 35.42 -9.55
CA SER A 121 4.40 34.75 -10.32
C SER A 121 3.60 33.86 -9.37
N GLU A 122 2.58 34.47 -8.76
CA GLU A 122 1.32 33.80 -8.43
C GLU A 122 0.59 33.57 -9.76
N GLU A 123 0.59 32.32 -10.22
CA GLU A 123 -0.36 31.89 -11.25
C GLU A 123 -1.36 30.97 -10.54
N ASP A 124 -2.41 31.63 -10.04
CA ASP A 124 -3.75 31.06 -9.97
C ASP A 124 -4.18 30.67 -11.38
N ASP A 125 -4.39 29.37 -11.62
CA ASP A 125 -5.08 28.86 -12.80
C ASP A 125 -6.18 27.91 -12.32
N ASP A 126 -7.28 28.51 -11.87
CA ASP A 126 -8.59 27.87 -11.90
C ASP A 126 -9.21 28.08 -13.30
N GLU A 127 -9.73 26.98 -13.84
CA GLU A 127 -10.78 26.91 -14.87
C GLU A 127 -10.52 27.54 -16.26
N MET A 128 -10.16 26.68 -17.23
CA MET A 128 -10.70 26.81 -18.58
C MET A 128 -11.03 25.44 -19.17
N GLU A 129 -12.33 25.19 -19.27
CA GLU A 129 -12.95 24.13 -20.07
C GLU A 129 -12.82 24.52 -21.55
N GLU A 130 -12.22 23.68 -22.40
CA GLU A 130 -12.47 23.78 -23.84
C GLU A 130 -12.48 22.37 -24.47
N LEU A 131 -13.66 22.03 -24.99
CA LEU A 131 -13.92 20.87 -25.82
C LEU A 131 -13.26 21.08 -27.19
N ALA A 132 -12.15 20.39 -27.45
CA ALA A 132 -11.63 20.23 -28.80
C ALA A 132 -11.33 18.75 -29.06
N ASP A 133 -12.28 18.11 -29.73
CA ASP A 133 -12.08 16.90 -30.50
C ASP A 133 -11.09 17.21 -31.64
N ASN A 134 -9.92 16.57 -31.64
CA ASN A 134 -9.25 16.26 -32.90
C ASN A 134 -8.30 15.08 -32.74
N SER A 135 -8.66 13.99 -33.41
CA SER A 135 -7.74 12.93 -33.81
C SER A 135 -6.51 13.52 -34.51
N LYS A 136 -5.34 13.40 -33.89
CA LYS A 136 -4.06 13.21 -34.60
C LYS A 136 -3.06 12.52 -33.68
N SER A 137 -2.80 11.27 -34.04
CA SER A 137 -1.64 10.49 -33.61
C SER A 137 -0.37 11.33 -33.70
N ASN A 138 0.37 11.42 -32.60
CA ASN A 138 1.83 11.37 -32.66
C ASN A 138 2.35 10.68 -31.40
N ASP A 139 2.86 9.50 -31.69
CA ASP A 139 3.57 8.56 -30.85
C ASP A 139 4.95 9.15 -30.50
N SER A 140 5.22 9.33 -29.20
CA SER A 140 6.54 9.18 -28.56
C SER A 140 6.52 9.90 -27.20
N ALA A 141 6.16 9.21 -26.13
CA ALA A 141 6.33 9.74 -24.78
C ALA A 141 6.59 8.64 -23.75
N PHE A 142 7.71 7.93 -23.90
CA PHE A 142 8.48 7.41 -22.78
C PHE A 142 9.89 7.05 -23.28
N ASP A 143 10.86 7.93 -22.99
CA ASP A 143 12.29 7.67 -23.17
C ASP A 143 12.63 6.29 -22.58
N ALA A 144 13.28 5.47 -23.41
CA ALA A 144 13.95 4.24 -23.03
C ALA A 144 15.22 4.54 -22.20
N GLU A 145 16.00 3.48 -21.93
CA GLU A 145 17.17 3.35 -21.02
C GLU A 145 16.78 2.81 -19.62
N ASP A 146 17.31 1.71 -19.09
CA ASP A 146 18.32 0.73 -19.50
C ASP A 146 18.07 -0.53 -18.65
N HIS A 147 18.12 -1.71 -19.26
CA HIS A 147 17.97 -3.01 -18.61
C HIS A 147 19.33 -3.73 -18.61
N THR A 148 19.98 -3.76 -17.45
CA THR A 148 21.06 -4.73 -17.18
C THR A 148 20.52 -5.92 -16.41
N HIS A 149 20.95 -7.09 -16.88
CA HIS A 149 20.42 -8.43 -16.65
C HIS A 149 20.48 -8.93 -15.19
N SER A 150 19.48 -9.70 -14.77
CA SER A 150 19.77 -10.98 -14.10
C SER A 150 18.58 -11.94 -14.14
N SER A 151 18.80 -13.04 -14.85
CA SER A 151 17.91 -14.18 -15.00
C SER A 151 17.73 -14.95 -13.69
N SER A 152 16.54 -15.50 -13.46
CA SER A 152 16.41 -16.90 -13.00
C SER A 152 14.98 -17.40 -13.22
N ALA A 153 14.90 -18.43 -14.05
CA ALA A 153 13.71 -19.17 -14.42
C ALA A 153 13.27 -20.10 -13.29
N THR A 154 11.96 -20.28 -13.11
CA THR A 154 11.39 -21.61 -12.86
C THR A 154 10.01 -21.75 -13.51
N LYS A 155 9.83 -22.97 -14.00
CA LYS A 155 8.84 -23.52 -14.92
C LYS A 155 7.53 -23.80 -14.18
N SER A 156 6.40 -23.67 -14.89
CA SER A 156 5.03 -23.95 -14.45
C SER A 156 4.80 -25.39 -13.92
N PRO A 157 3.62 -25.71 -13.35
CA PRO A 157 2.57 -26.23 -14.24
C PRO A 157 1.12 -25.83 -13.94
N LYS A 158 0.42 -25.76 -15.07
CA LYS A 158 -1.01 -25.69 -15.39
C LYS A 158 -1.89 -26.67 -14.58
N LYS A 159 -3.06 -26.21 -14.11
CA LYS A 159 -4.27 -27.03 -13.94
C LYS A 159 -5.52 -26.17 -14.16
N GLU A 160 -6.48 -26.80 -14.81
CA GLU A 160 -7.72 -26.31 -15.41
C GLU A 160 -8.84 -27.16 -14.81
N SER A 161 -9.93 -26.54 -14.31
CA SER A 161 -11.34 -26.97 -14.45
C SER A 161 -12.27 -26.33 -13.40
N THR A 162 -13.15 -25.44 -13.89
CA THR A 162 -14.63 -25.34 -13.73
C THR A 162 -15.36 -25.35 -12.36
N ASP A 163 -16.22 -24.33 -12.24
CA ASP A 163 -17.57 -24.17 -11.64
C ASP A 163 -17.89 -24.69 -10.22
N ASP A 164 -18.19 -23.77 -9.28
CA ASP A 164 -19.55 -23.40 -8.84
C ASP A 164 -19.51 -22.53 -7.56
N ASP A 165 -20.59 -21.80 -7.34
CA ASP A 165 -20.79 -20.64 -6.47
C ASP A 165 -21.01 -21.01 -4.97
N PRO A 166 -21.38 -20.09 -4.05
CA PRO A 166 -20.59 -19.65 -2.91
C PRO A 166 -21.06 -20.22 -1.55
N VAL A 167 -20.20 -20.21 -0.52
CA VAL A 167 -20.53 -19.97 0.92
C VAL A 167 -19.32 -20.26 1.83
N ALA A 168 -19.14 -19.43 2.87
CA ALA A 168 -18.35 -19.64 4.10
C ALA A 168 -16.83 -19.30 4.09
N SER A 169 -16.50 -18.01 4.11
CA SER A 169 -15.12 -17.50 4.32
C SER A 169 -14.80 -17.11 5.78
N GLN A 170 -15.10 -17.96 6.77
CA GLN A 170 -14.64 -17.74 8.15
C GLN A 170 -13.93 -18.95 8.80
N THR A 171 -13.91 -20.13 8.16
CA THR A 171 -13.29 -21.34 8.74
C THR A 171 -11.87 -21.65 8.23
N ASP A 172 -11.47 -21.08 7.09
CA ASP A 172 -10.17 -21.41 6.46
C ASP A 172 -8.96 -20.84 7.22
N SER A 173 -9.12 -19.73 7.93
CA SER A 173 -8.03 -19.13 8.70
C SER A 173 -7.60 -19.98 9.90
N LEU A 174 -8.52 -20.73 10.52
CA LEU A 174 -8.19 -21.59 11.67
C LEU A 174 -7.53 -22.90 11.22
N TYR A 175 -7.91 -23.42 10.05
CA TYR A 175 -7.29 -24.62 9.49
C TYR A 175 -5.86 -24.38 9.01
N ALA A 176 -5.59 -23.21 8.41
CA ALA A 176 -4.24 -22.84 7.98
C ALA A 176 -3.27 -22.64 9.16
N ILE A 177 -3.75 -22.05 10.27
CA ILE A 177 -2.95 -21.86 11.49
C ILE A 177 -2.56 -23.22 12.10
N ASN A 178 -3.51 -24.17 12.15
CA ASN A 178 -3.29 -25.49 12.72
C ASN A 178 -2.29 -26.33 11.87
N ALA A 179 -2.35 -26.19 10.53
CA ALA A 179 -1.42 -26.85 9.61
C ALA A 179 0.02 -26.34 9.75
N CYS A 180 0.22 -25.03 9.98
CA CYS A 180 1.54 -24.47 10.26
C CYS A 180 2.10 -24.94 11.60
N GLN A 181 1.25 -25.07 12.62
CA GLN A 181 1.65 -25.49 13.95
C GLN A 181 2.07 -26.97 13.98
N GLN A 182 1.32 -27.85 13.29
CA GLN A 182 1.70 -29.26 13.12
C GLN A 182 2.97 -29.48 12.29
N ARG A 183 3.35 -28.52 11.43
CA ARG A 183 4.61 -28.60 10.65
C ARG A 183 5.82 -28.24 11.50
N LEU A 184 5.67 -27.34 12.47
CA LEU A 184 6.74 -26.97 13.41
C LEU A 184 7.08 -28.11 14.37
N GLU A 185 6.08 -28.87 14.82
CA GLU A 185 6.27 -30.03 15.72
C GLU A 185 6.94 -31.24 15.04
N ARG A 186 6.88 -31.32 13.70
CA ARG A 186 7.49 -32.40 12.90
C ARG A 186 8.92 -32.11 12.44
N LEU A 187 9.50 -30.96 12.78
CA LEU A 187 10.88 -30.68 12.40
C LEU A 187 11.84 -31.49 13.28
N PRO A 188 12.75 -32.29 12.69
CA PRO A 188 13.76 -33.01 13.46
C PRO A 188 14.66 -32.00 14.16
N ASN A 189 14.99 -32.27 15.42
CA ASN A 189 15.84 -31.43 16.25
C ASN A 189 17.28 -31.50 15.69
N ILE A 190 17.65 -30.53 14.85
CA ILE A 190 18.98 -30.49 14.23
C ILE A 190 19.98 -29.97 15.25
N THR A 191 20.60 -30.88 16.00
CA THR A 191 21.74 -30.56 16.86
C THR A 191 22.95 -30.25 15.97
N ILE A 192 23.20 -28.96 15.70
CA ILE A 192 24.39 -28.50 14.98
C ILE A 192 25.60 -28.76 15.89
N LYS A 193 26.30 -29.89 15.67
CA LYS A 193 27.61 -30.11 16.27
C LYS A 193 28.58 -29.12 15.65
N LYS A 194 29.13 -28.24 16.49
CA LYS A 194 30.13 -27.22 16.18
C LYS A 194 31.40 -27.92 15.66
N GLN A 195 31.52 -28.11 14.36
CA GLN A 195 32.78 -28.51 13.73
C GLN A 195 33.72 -27.29 13.77
N GLY A 196 34.91 -27.49 14.33
CA GLY A 196 35.97 -26.48 14.37
C GLY A 196 36.46 -26.13 12.95
N PRO A 197 37.12 -24.98 12.78
CA PRO A 197 37.59 -24.54 11.49
C PRO A 197 38.86 -25.32 11.15
N THR A 198 38.73 -26.36 10.34
CA THR A 198 39.89 -27.00 9.70
C THR A 198 39.74 -26.77 8.20
N ASP A 199 40.48 -25.79 7.72
CA ASP A 199 40.54 -25.35 6.33
C ASP A 199 41.39 -26.35 5.53
N PRO A 200 40.85 -27.05 4.51
CA PRO A 200 41.54 -28.16 3.84
C PRO A 200 42.49 -27.72 2.71
N LEU A 201 43.01 -26.49 2.72
CA LEU A 201 43.88 -25.97 1.65
C LEU A 201 45.28 -25.51 2.10
N GLU A 202 45.67 -25.73 3.36
CA GLU A 202 47.04 -25.46 3.81
C GLU A 202 47.97 -26.66 3.53
N ASN A 203 48.34 -26.86 2.28
CA ASN A 203 49.55 -27.63 1.95
C ASN A 203 50.12 -27.18 0.62
N GLY A 204 51.16 -26.34 0.69
CA GLY A 204 52.01 -26.04 -0.45
C GLY A 204 52.66 -24.67 -0.39
N THR A 205 53.98 -24.68 -0.24
CA THR A 205 54.94 -23.60 -0.55
C THR A 205 55.49 -22.86 0.68
N GLN A 206 56.55 -23.47 1.26
CA GLN A 206 57.57 -22.74 2.00
C GLN A 206 58.37 -21.88 1.00
N GLY A 207 58.41 -20.57 1.25
CA GLY A 207 59.19 -19.62 0.48
C GLY A 207 59.11 -18.22 1.09
N GLU A 208 60.10 -17.93 1.95
CA GLU A 208 60.62 -16.61 2.33
C GLU A 208 59.71 -15.38 2.17
N ALA A 209 59.09 -14.93 3.27
CA ALA A 209 58.69 -13.53 3.46
C ALA A 209 58.43 -13.20 4.95
N ASN A 210 59.43 -13.41 5.81
CA ASN A 210 59.45 -12.79 7.13
C ASN A 210 59.80 -11.32 6.96
N THR A 211 58.82 -10.42 7.10
CA THR A 211 58.87 -9.07 7.73
C THR A 211 57.69 -8.22 7.23
N LEU A 212 56.42 -8.57 7.52
CA LEU A 212 55.28 -7.62 7.38
C LEU A 212 53.94 -8.03 8.02
N GLU A 213 53.87 -9.05 8.89
CA GLU A 213 52.58 -9.52 9.43
C GLU A 213 52.09 -8.80 10.70
N GLY A 214 52.93 -8.01 11.37
CA GLY A 214 52.56 -7.29 12.59
C GLY A 214 51.53 -6.17 12.43
N ARG A 215 51.27 -5.68 11.20
CA ARG A 215 50.36 -4.54 10.95
C ARG A 215 48.98 -4.92 10.39
N ARG A 216 48.75 -6.17 9.98
CA ARG A 216 47.44 -6.61 9.44
C ARG A 216 46.44 -7.10 10.50
N SER A 217 46.91 -7.38 11.72
CA SER A 217 46.07 -7.91 12.81
C SER A 217 45.12 -6.88 13.42
N SER A 218 45.50 -5.59 13.45
CA SER A 218 44.70 -4.54 14.12
C SER A 218 43.38 -4.23 13.40
N TYR A 219 43.37 -4.16 12.06
CA TYR A 219 42.17 -3.80 11.27
C TYR A 219 41.09 -4.89 11.21
N ARG A 220 41.45 -6.16 11.48
CA ARG A 220 40.47 -7.27 11.50
C ARG A 220 39.56 -7.22 12.74
N ASN A 221 40.05 -6.68 13.85
CA ASN A 221 39.31 -6.60 15.11
C ASN A 221 38.29 -5.45 15.14
N PHE A 222 38.57 -4.32 14.49
CA PHE A 222 37.61 -3.21 14.36
C PHE A 222 36.36 -3.62 13.58
N ASN A 223 36.54 -4.36 12.48
CA ASN A 223 35.42 -4.88 11.69
C ASN A 223 34.59 -5.92 12.43
N LYS A 224 35.18 -6.66 13.38
CA LYS A 224 34.45 -7.62 14.22
C LYS A 224 33.57 -6.91 15.25
N ARG A 225 34.08 -5.86 15.90
CA ARG A 225 33.30 -5.07 16.88
C ARG A 225 32.13 -4.35 16.23
N ALA A 226 32.34 -3.71 15.08
CA ALA A 226 31.25 -3.03 14.36
C ALA A 226 30.13 -3.99 13.92
N LYS A 227 30.47 -5.22 13.52
CA LYS A 227 29.48 -6.26 13.19
C LYS A 227 28.70 -6.72 14.42
N GLU A 228 29.37 -6.90 15.55
CA GLU A 228 28.72 -7.28 16.81
C GLU A 228 27.76 -6.19 17.30
N GLU A 229 28.19 -4.92 17.26
CA GLU A 229 27.33 -3.78 17.64
C GLU A 229 26.10 -3.67 16.74
N ASN A 230 26.26 -3.90 15.43
CA ASN A 230 25.13 -3.92 14.50
C ASN A 230 24.17 -5.08 14.78
N PHE A 231 24.70 -6.27 15.11
CA PHE A 231 23.88 -7.42 15.48
C PHE A 231 23.09 -7.15 16.77
N GLN A 232 23.75 -6.57 17.78
CA GLN A 232 23.13 -6.20 19.04
C GLN A 232 22.02 -5.17 18.85
N LYS A 233 22.25 -4.11 18.06
CA LYS A 233 21.21 -3.13 17.70
C LYS A 233 20.03 -3.77 16.98
N ALA A 234 20.29 -4.70 16.06
CA ALA A 234 19.22 -5.42 15.37
C ALA A 234 18.38 -6.28 16.32
N MET A 235 19.01 -6.92 17.31
CA MET A 235 18.32 -7.67 18.35
C MET A 235 17.45 -6.78 19.24
N GLU A 236 17.95 -5.61 19.66
CA GLU A 236 17.21 -4.64 20.44
C GLU A 236 15.98 -4.10 19.68
N ILE A 237 16.13 -3.78 18.40
CA ILE A 237 15.02 -3.36 17.54
C ILE A 237 13.98 -4.47 17.41
N ASN A 238 14.40 -5.71 17.18
CA ASN A 238 13.49 -6.85 17.10
C ASN A 238 12.74 -7.08 18.43
N GLN A 239 13.42 -6.93 19.56
CA GLN A 239 12.80 -7.04 20.88
C GLN A 239 11.78 -5.91 21.14
N ALA A 240 12.09 -4.69 20.70
CA ALA A 240 11.18 -3.56 20.76
C ALA A 240 9.93 -3.80 19.88
N LEU A 241 10.12 -4.28 18.65
CA LEU A 241 9.00 -4.62 17.74
C LEU A 241 8.09 -5.71 18.32
N VAL A 242 8.66 -6.76 18.93
CA VAL A 242 7.87 -7.81 19.60
C VAL A 242 7.10 -7.24 20.79
N SER A 243 7.71 -6.33 21.56
CA SER A 243 7.03 -5.66 22.68
C SER A 243 5.86 -4.80 22.20
N VAL A 244 6.05 -4.02 21.13
CA VAL A 244 4.99 -3.23 20.48
C VAL A 244 3.88 -4.12 19.94
N ALA A 245 4.21 -5.24 19.29
CA ALA A 245 3.21 -6.18 18.79
C ALA A 245 2.37 -6.79 19.92
N LYS A 246 2.99 -7.14 21.06
CA LYS A 246 2.28 -7.62 22.26
C LYS A 246 1.33 -6.57 22.81
N MET A 247 1.78 -5.32 22.95
CA MET A 247 0.93 -4.22 23.40
C MET A 247 -0.22 -3.93 22.42
N SER A 248 0.03 -4.03 21.12
CA SER A 248 -1.02 -3.89 20.10
C SER A 248 -2.06 -5.00 20.21
N ALA A 249 -1.62 -6.25 20.43
CA ALA A 249 -2.51 -7.38 20.61
C ALA A 249 -3.39 -7.25 21.88
N THR A 250 -2.84 -6.76 23.00
CA THR A 250 -3.65 -6.51 24.20
C THR A 250 -4.67 -5.39 23.98
N TYR A 251 -4.30 -4.32 23.28
CA TYR A 251 -5.23 -3.25 22.92
C TYR A 251 -6.36 -3.74 22.02
N GLN A 252 -6.05 -4.55 21.00
CA GLN A 252 -7.07 -5.17 20.13
C GLN A 252 -8.04 -6.07 20.90
N LYS A 253 -7.53 -6.84 21.88
CA LYS A 253 -8.36 -7.69 22.74
C LYS A 253 -9.31 -6.86 23.60
N GLU A 254 -8.84 -5.77 24.18
CA GLU A 254 -9.66 -4.86 24.98
C GLU A 254 -10.74 -4.19 24.12
N LEU A 255 -10.37 -3.65 22.95
CA LEU A 255 -11.32 -3.05 22.02
C LEU A 255 -12.40 -4.04 21.57
N SER A 256 -12.02 -5.27 21.27
CA SER A 256 -12.97 -6.34 20.91
C SER A 256 -13.92 -6.66 22.07
N SER A 257 -13.40 -6.68 23.31
CA SER A 257 -14.22 -6.91 24.50
C SER A 257 -15.23 -5.79 24.73
N GLN A 258 -14.84 -4.54 24.47
CA GLN A 258 -15.75 -3.38 24.54
C GLN A 258 -16.83 -3.42 23.47
N LEU A 259 -16.49 -3.78 22.23
CA LEU A 259 -17.47 -3.96 21.15
C LEU A 259 -18.52 -5.02 21.49
N VAL A 260 -18.11 -6.16 22.06
CA VAL A 260 -19.05 -7.21 22.50
C VAL A 260 -19.97 -6.70 23.61
N ARG A 261 -19.46 -5.94 24.58
CA ARG A 261 -20.30 -5.34 25.64
C ARG A 261 -21.32 -4.36 25.07
N LEU A 262 -20.89 -3.50 24.14
CA LEU A 262 -21.77 -2.52 23.51
C LEU A 262 -22.86 -3.20 22.66
N ASN A 263 -22.50 -4.26 21.92
CA ASN A 263 -23.46 -5.03 21.16
C ASN A 263 -24.52 -5.67 22.07
N LYS A 264 -24.10 -6.30 23.17
CA LYS A 264 -25.02 -6.86 24.17
C LYS A 264 -25.93 -5.80 24.79
N SER A 265 -25.40 -4.61 25.08
CA SER A 265 -26.20 -3.49 25.58
C SER A 265 -27.23 -3.01 24.56
N THR A 266 -26.87 -3.01 23.27
CA THR A 266 -27.75 -2.60 22.18
C THR A 266 -28.89 -3.60 21.99
N GLU A 267 -28.59 -4.91 22.06
CA GLU A 267 -29.59 -5.97 22.03
C GLU A 267 -30.60 -5.83 23.18
N SER A 268 -30.13 -5.61 24.41
CA SER A 268 -31.01 -5.37 25.57
C SER A 268 -31.88 -4.12 25.41
N MET A 269 -31.37 -3.06 24.80
CA MET A 269 -32.16 -1.85 24.50
C MET A 269 -33.24 -2.13 23.44
N ILE A 270 -32.93 -2.93 22.41
CA ILE A 270 -33.90 -3.33 21.39
C ILE A 270 -35.03 -4.16 22.03
N GLU A 271 -34.71 -5.10 22.91
CA GLU A 271 -35.72 -5.88 23.63
C GLU A 271 -36.64 -4.99 24.48
N ALA A 272 -36.07 -4.03 25.22
CA ALA A 272 -36.85 -3.07 26.01
C ALA A 272 -37.75 -2.19 25.13
N GLN A 273 -37.28 -1.76 23.94
CA GLN A 273 -38.09 -1.02 22.99
C GLN A 273 -39.23 -1.86 22.41
N GLN A 274 -39.00 -3.15 22.14
CA GLN A 274 -40.03 -4.07 21.67
C GLN A 274 -41.11 -4.29 22.72
N GLU A 275 -40.72 -4.46 24.00
CA GLU A 275 -41.66 -4.59 25.11
C GLU A 275 -42.51 -3.32 25.30
N LEU A 276 -41.88 -2.14 25.27
CA LEU A 276 -42.61 -0.86 25.32
C LEU A 276 -43.61 -0.74 24.17
N THR A 277 -43.19 -1.08 22.95
CA THR A 277 -44.06 -1.03 21.76
C THR A 277 -45.24 -1.99 21.89
N LYS A 278 -45.03 -3.17 22.45
CA LYS A 278 -46.09 -4.14 22.74
C LYS A 278 -47.09 -3.57 23.75
N ASN A 279 -46.62 -3.01 24.86
CA ASN A 279 -47.47 -2.42 25.89
C ASN A 279 -48.32 -1.26 25.35
N VAL A 280 -47.74 -0.40 24.50
CA VAL A 280 -48.47 0.69 23.84
C VAL A 280 -49.55 0.16 22.91
N LYS A 281 -49.29 -0.92 22.15
CA LYS A 281 -50.30 -1.56 21.29
C LYS A 281 -51.45 -2.14 22.11
N GLU A 282 -51.16 -2.83 23.21
CA GLU A 282 -52.17 -3.38 24.11
C GLU A 282 -53.04 -2.28 24.73
N MET A 283 -52.42 -1.22 25.23
CA MET A 283 -53.12 -0.05 25.76
C MET A 283 -54.01 0.62 24.70
N THR A 284 -53.50 0.79 23.48
CA THR A 284 -54.28 1.38 22.38
C THR A 284 -55.47 0.49 21.98
N GLY A 285 -55.29 -0.83 22.03
CA GLY A 285 -56.36 -1.81 21.83
C GLY A 285 -57.46 -1.69 22.89
N ALA A 286 -57.08 -1.70 24.17
CA ALA A 286 -58.03 -1.55 25.27
C ALA A 286 -58.82 -0.23 25.22
N LEU A 287 -58.17 0.87 24.82
CA LEU A 287 -58.84 2.16 24.61
C LEU A 287 -59.85 2.11 23.45
N ARG A 288 -59.53 1.39 22.37
CA ARG A 288 -60.45 1.21 21.23
C ARG A 288 -61.68 0.40 21.64
N ASP A 289 -61.49 -0.70 22.34
CA ASP A 289 -62.58 -1.55 22.84
C ASP A 289 -63.51 -0.74 23.76
N LEU A 290 -62.95 0.10 24.63
CA LEU A 290 -63.72 0.98 25.51
C LEU A 290 -64.56 2.00 24.71
N ILE A 291 -63.98 2.61 23.68
CA ILE A 291 -64.68 3.54 22.79
C ILE A 291 -65.85 2.85 22.09
N ASP A 292 -65.67 1.61 21.62
CA ASP A 292 -66.72 0.86 20.93
C ASP A 292 -67.87 0.49 21.89
N VAL A 293 -67.58 0.16 23.16
CA VAL A 293 -68.60 -0.01 24.20
C VAL A 293 -69.40 1.27 24.44
N PHE A 294 -68.76 2.44 24.44
CA PHE A 294 -69.44 3.72 24.61
C PHE A 294 -70.32 4.10 23.41
N LYS A 295 -69.95 3.70 22.19
CA LYS A 295 -70.77 3.94 20.99
C LYS A 295 -72.00 3.05 20.89
N ALA A 296 -72.01 1.91 21.59
CA ALA A 296 -73.10 0.95 21.55
C ALA A 296 -74.25 1.25 22.54
N LYS A 297 -74.06 2.22 23.45
CA LYS A 297 -75.08 2.71 24.39
C LYS A 297 -75.77 3.96 23.85
#